data_AF-A0A2V8JY04-F1
#
_entry.id   AF-A0A2V8JY04-F1
#
_cell.length_a   1.000
_cell.length_b   1.000
_cell.length_c   1.000
_cell.angle_alpha   90.00
_cell.angle_beta   90.00
_cell.angle_gamma   90.00
#
_symmetry.space_group_name_H-M   'P 1'
#
loop_
_entity.id
_entity.type
_entity.pdbx_description
1 polymer ?
#
loop_
_entity_poly.entity_id
_entity_poly.type
_entity_poly.pdbx_seq_one_letter_code
_entity_poly.pdbx_strand_id
1 'polypeptide(L)'
;MDNPIAKWEDDGGSPVQFAEHRMIGTVNQIAWAVQIKSQVDAEFDRVRKVLEHAMRKQSPRDISDIESIIRILEEKRAEVMGNEQAGYFIHDWQELGNQVSRMIVADPRYQAIKASQAARFGLGAAYGRDPDAKRPRQ
;
A
#
# COMPACT_ATOMS: atom_id res chain seq x y z
N MET A 1 -14.83 -24.84 -60.30
CA MET A 1 -13.89 -23.87 -59.70
C MET A 1 -14.73 -23.00 -58.78
N ASP A 2 -15.07 -23.40 -57.55
CA ASP A 2 -14.21 -23.87 -56.43
C ASP A 2 -13.08 -22.86 -56.17
N ASN A 3 -12.83 -22.33 -54.99
CA ASN A 3 -13.31 -22.61 -53.63
C ASN A 3 -12.95 -21.36 -52.75
N PRO A 4 -13.55 -21.21 -51.55
CA PRO A 4 -13.57 -20.03 -50.69
C PRO A 4 -12.52 -20.07 -49.57
N ILE A 5 -12.30 -18.92 -48.91
CA ILE A 5 -11.76 -18.81 -47.55
C ILE A 5 -12.66 -17.78 -46.83
N ALA A 6 -13.74 -18.24 -46.19
CA ALA A 6 -13.82 -18.50 -44.74
C ALA A 6 -13.98 -17.19 -43.95
N LYS A 7 -15.21 -16.79 -43.61
CA LYS A 7 -15.98 -17.24 -42.43
C LYS A 7 -15.18 -17.06 -41.13
N TRP A 8 -15.35 -15.91 -40.47
CA TRP A 8 -15.39 -15.76 -39.02
C TRP A 8 -16.30 -14.57 -38.68
N GLU A 9 -17.61 -14.79 -38.72
CA GLU A 9 -18.50 -14.23 -37.69
C GLU A 9 -18.50 -15.24 -36.53
N ASP A 10 -18.70 -14.75 -35.31
CA ASP A 10 -18.87 -15.48 -34.04
C ASP A 10 -17.58 -15.64 -33.20
N ASP A 11 -17.37 -14.76 -32.21
CA ASP A 11 -17.84 -15.02 -30.84
C ASP A 11 -17.53 -13.82 -29.92
N GLY A 12 -18.42 -13.62 -28.95
CA GLY A 12 -18.48 -12.48 -28.05
C GLY A 12 -17.20 -12.18 -27.28
N GLY A 13 -16.69 -10.98 -27.50
CA GLY A 13 -15.92 -10.25 -26.50
C GLY A 13 -16.32 -8.80 -26.60
N SER A 14 -17.16 -8.32 -25.69
CA SER A 14 -17.23 -6.88 -25.40
C SER A 14 -15.79 -6.35 -25.39
N PRO A 15 -15.49 -5.14 -25.92
CA PRO A 15 -14.25 -4.50 -25.54
C PRO A 15 -14.36 -4.33 -24.04
N VAL A 16 -13.78 -5.28 -23.29
CA VAL A 16 -13.69 -5.15 -21.85
C VAL A 16 -12.92 -3.87 -21.72
N GLN A 17 -13.60 -2.87 -21.17
CA GLN A 17 -13.07 -1.55 -20.91
C GLN A 17 -12.05 -1.69 -19.79
N PHE A 18 -11.00 -2.48 -19.99
CA PHE A 18 -9.72 -2.12 -19.48
C PHE A 18 -9.31 -1.00 -20.42
N ALA A 19 -9.52 0.24 -19.97
CA ALA A 19 -8.57 1.28 -20.31
C ALA A 19 -7.20 0.74 -19.86
N GLU A 20 -6.59 -0.07 -20.72
CA GLU A 20 -5.25 -0.57 -20.58
C GLU A 20 -4.42 0.70 -20.52
N HIS A 21 -4.03 1.07 -19.31
CA HIS A 21 -3.07 2.13 -19.05
C HIS A 21 -1.79 1.68 -19.76
N ARG A 22 -1.69 2.06 -21.03
CA ARG A 22 -0.69 1.55 -21.95
C ARG A 22 0.63 2.09 -21.43
N MET A 23 1.42 1.20 -20.85
CA MET A 23 2.71 1.58 -20.32
C MET A 23 3.56 2.21 -21.42
N ILE A 24 4.15 3.36 -21.13
CA ILE A 24 4.88 4.21 -22.05
C ILE A 24 6.36 3.88 -21.92
N GLY A 25 6.97 3.42 -23.02
CA GLY A 25 8.39 3.06 -23.09
C GLY A 25 8.70 2.26 -24.36
N THR A 26 9.96 1.83 -24.49
CA THR A 26 10.34 0.84 -25.50
C THR A 26 9.73 -0.52 -25.18
N VAL A 27 9.56 -1.40 -26.17
CA VAL A 27 9.00 -2.75 -25.96
C VAL A 27 9.74 -3.51 -24.86
N ASN A 28 11.07 -3.44 -24.83
CA ASN A 28 11.88 -4.09 -23.81
C ASN A 28 11.68 -3.48 -22.41
N GLN A 29 11.59 -2.15 -22.32
CA GLN A 29 11.30 -1.47 -21.05
C GLN A 29 9.91 -1.81 -20.54
N ILE A 30 8.89 -1.84 -21.41
CA ILE A 30 7.52 -2.19 -21.05
C ILE A 30 7.47 -3.61 -20.49
N ALA A 31 8.06 -4.59 -21.20
CA ALA A 31 8.07 -5.98 -20.74
C ALA A 31 8.67 -6.12 -19.33
N TRP A 32 9.78 -5.43 -19.08
CA TRP A 32 10.43 -5.44 -17.77
C TRP A 32 9.64 -4.69 -16.70
N ALA A 33 9.15 -3.49 -17.00
CA ALA A 33 8.40 -2.66 -16.07
C ALA A 33 7.06 -3.30 -15.67
N VAL A 34 6.41 -4.07 -16.54
CA VAL A 34 5.23 -4.88 -16.17
C VAL A 34 5.57 -5.91 -15.10
N GLN A 35 6.72 -6.58 -15.22
CA GLN A 35 7.19 -7.53 -14.22
C GLN A 35 7.51 -6.83 -12.88
N ILE A 36 8.14 -5.65 -12.90
CA ILE A 36 8.38 -4.87 -11.68
C ILE A 36 7.05 -4.43 -11.05
N LYS A 37 6.13 -3.87 -11.84
CA LYS A 37 4.82 -3.40 -11.39
C LYS A 37 4.04 -4.51 -10.67
N SER A 38 4.07 -5.73 -11.17
CA SER A 38 3.46 -6.91 -10.51
C SER A 38 4.10 -7.22 -9.15
N GLN A 39 5.43 -7.14 -9.04
CA GLN A 39 6.11 -7.38 -7.76
C GLN A 39 5.88 -6.25 -6.75
N VAL A 40 5.82 -4.99 -7.21
CA VAL A 40 5.43 -3.85 -6.38
C VAL A 40 4.05 -4.07 -5.80
N ASP A 41 3.10 -4.50 -6.65
CA ASP A 41 1.73 -4.78 -6.22
C ASP A 41 1.66 -5.84 -5.12
N ALA A 42 2.42 -6.93 -5.29
CA ALA A 42 2.53 -7.99 -4.29
C ALA A 42 3.13 -7.50 -2.96
N GLU A 43 4.05 -6.52 -2.98
CA GLU A 43 4.58 -5.94 -1.73
C GLU A 43 3.55 -5.06 -1.02
N PHE A 44 2.72 -4.30 -1.76
CA PHE A 44 1.58 -3.59 -1.16
C PHE A 44 0.63 -4.57 -0.45
N ASP A 45 0.27 -5.67 -1.11
CA ASP A 45 -0.56 -6.73 -0.52
C ASP A 45 0.07 -7.34 0.73
N ARG A 46 1.39 -7.57 0.70
CA ARG A 46 2.14 -8.10 1.85
C ARG A 46 2.06 -7.15 3.04
N VAL A 47 2.34 -5.86 2.84
CA VAL A 47 2.29 -4.84 3.90
C VAL A 47 0.86 -4.73 4.46
N ARG A 48 -0.16 -4.74 3.59
CA ARG A 48 -1.55 -4.75 4.00
C ARG A 48 -1.87 -5.92 4.93
N LYS A 49 -1.50 -7.14 4.54
CA LYS A 49 -1.73 -8.35 5.36
C LYS A 49 -1.05 -8.26 6.73
N VAL A 50 0.13 -7.66 6.81
CA VAL A 50 0.82 -7.43 8.10
C VAL A 50 0.03 -6.48 8.99
N LEU A 51 -0.50 -5.38 8.42
CA LEU A 51 -1.34 -4.42 9.15
C LEU A 51 -2.66 -5.06 9.60
N GLU A 52 -3.34 -5.80 8.72
CA GLU A 52 -4.58 -6.53 9.05
C GLU A 52 -4.35 -7.59 10.14
N HIS A 53 -3.21 -8.28 10.12
CA HIS A 53 -2.85 -9.19 11.20
C HIS A 53 -2.64 -8.46 12.53
N ALA A 54 -2.05 -7.26 12.50
CA ALA A 54 -1.84 -6.44 13.70
C ALA A 54 -3.17 -5.99 14.34
N MET A 55 -4.23 -5.77 13.56
CA MET A 55 -5.56 -5.40 14.09
C MET A 55 -6.13 -6.45 15.05
N ARG A 56 -5.84 -7.75 14.82
CA ARG A 56 -6.40 -8.85 15.62
C ARG A 56 -5.95 -8.87 17.08
N LYS A 57 -4.89 -8.15 17.42
CA LYS A 57 -4.26 -8.16 18.76
C LYS A 57 -4.44 -6.84 19.51
N GLN A 58 -5.19 -5.89 18.96
CA GLN A 58 -5.16 -4.50 19.40
C GLN A 58 -6.51 -4.00 19.91
N SER A 59 -6.45 -2.91 20.69
CA SER A 59 -7.65 -2.27 21.24
C SER A 59 -8.47 -1.59 20.12
N PRO A 60 -9.77 -1.32 20.32
CA PRO A 60 -10.61 -0.66 19.31
C PRO A 60 -10.05 0.67 18.78
N ARG A 61 -9.34 1.45 19.60
CA ARG A 61 -8.71 2.71 19.16
C ARG A 61 -7.46 2.48 18.31
N ASP A 62 -6.68 1.47 18.64
CA ASP A 62 -5.50 1.12 17.85
C ASP A 62 -5.89 0.46 16.51
N ILE A 63 -7.02 -0.22 16.47
CA ILE A 63 -7.65 -0.71 15.22
C ILE A 63 -7.94 0.48 14.29
N SER A 64 -8.55 1.56 14.80
CA SER A 64 -8.84 2.76 13.99
C SER A 64 -7.59 3.46 13.46
N ASP A 65 -6.51 3.49 14.25
CA ASP A 65 -5.23 4.01 13.78
C ASP A 65 -4.64 3.11 12.67
N ILE A 66 -4.75 1.78 12.79
CA ILE A 66 -4.31 0.85 11.74
C ILE A 66 -5.15 0.99 10.47
N GLU A 67 -6.47 1.14 10.57
CA GLU A 67 -7.35 1.40 9.42
C GLU A 67 -6.94 2.68 8.68
N SER A 68 -6.56 3.72 9.43
CA SER A 68 -6.05 4.96 8.87
C SER A 68 -4.73 4.75 8.13
N ILE A 69 -3.84 3.89 8.64
CA ILE A 69 -2.59 3.52 7.96
C ILE A 69 -2.85 2.68 6.70
N ILE A 70 -3.80 1.75 6.75
CA ILE A 70 -4.23 0.96 5.56
C ILE A 70 -4.79 1.89 4.49
N ARG A 71 -5.55 2.92 4.86
CA ARG A 71 -6.04 3.91 3.91
C ARG A 71 -4.89 4.67 3.22
N ILE A 72 -3.87 5.09 3.98
CA ILE A 72 -2.67 5.72 3.41
C ILE A 72 -1.96 4.77 2.44
N LEU A 73 -1.82 3.49 2.81
CA LEU A 73 -1.22 2.45 1.96
C LEU A 73 -1.96 2.33 0.61
N GLU A 74 -3.29 2.24 0.62
CA GLU A 74 -4.10 2.08 -0.60
C GLU A 74 -4.08 3.33 -1.49
N GLU A 75 -4.10 4.53 -0.89
CA GLU A 75 -3.92 5.77 -1.64
C GLU A 75 -2.56 5.81 -2.33
N LYS A 76 -1.49 5.40 -1.63
CA LYS A 76 -0.16 5.28 -2.22
C LYS A 76 -0.06 4.18 -3.27
N ARG A 77 -0.76 3.06 -3.08
CA ARG A 77 -0.86 2.01 -4.10
C ARG A 77 -1.49 2.56 -5.38
N ALA A 78 -2.58 3.32 -5.26
CA ALA A 78 -3.24 3.94 -6.41
C ALA A 78 -2.31 4.95 -7.14
N GLU A 79 -1.57 5.78 -6.40
CA GLU A 79 -0.58 6.71 -6.97
C GLU A 79 0.51 5.96 -7.76
N VAL A 80 1.10 4.90 -7.17
CA VAL A 80 2.20 4.13 -7.78
C VAL A 80 1.71 3.31 -8.97
N MET A 81 0.59 2.58 -8.80
CA MET A 81 0.05 1.69 -9.83
C MET A 81 -0.63 2.45 -10.97
N GLY A 82 -1.04 3.70 -10.75
CA GLY A 82 -1.54 4.61 -11.77
C GLY A 82 -0.44 5.20 -12.67
N ASN A 83 0.84 5.02 -12.33
CA ASN A 83 1.92 5.48 -13.20
C ASN A 83 2.02 4.63 -14.47
N GLU A 84 2.11 5.29 -15.62
CA GLU A 84 2.19 4.64 -16.93
C GLU A 84 3.62 4.59 -17.49
N GLN A 85 4.59 5.29 -16.89
CA GLN A 85 5.94 5.34 -17.42
C GLN A 85 6.72 4.06 -17.06
N ALA A 86 7.20 3.31 -18.06
CA ALA A 86 8.05 2.15 -17.81
C ALA A 86 9.32 2.53 -17.02
N GLY A 87 9.89 3.70 -17.35
CA GLY A 87 11.06 4.25 -16.66
C GLY A 87 10.84 4.48 -15.17
N TYR A 88 9.63 4.83 -14.74
CA TYR A 88 9.31 5.01 -13.32
C TYR A 88 9.50 3.71 -12.52
N PHE A 89 8.92 2.60 -13.00
CA PHE A 89 9.08 1.31 -12.32
C PHE A 89 10.53 0.80 -12.38
N ILE A 90 11.20 0.99 -13.52
CA ILE A 90 12.59 0.55 -13.70
C ILE A 90 13.56 1.32 -12.79
N HIS A 91 13.44 2.65 -12.71
CA HIS A 91 14.37 3.47 -11.94
C HIS A 91 14.06 3.47 -10.46
N ASP A 92 12.77 3.60 -10.13
CA ASP A 92 12.37 3.84 -8.74
C ASP A 92 12.06 2.53 -8.03
N TRP A 93 11.56 1.49 -8.71
CA TRP A 93 10.97 0.31 -8.05
C TRP A 93 11.65 -1.03 -8.35
N GLN A 94 12.75 -1.03 -9.12
CA GLN A 94 13.50 -2.24 -9.42
C GLN A 94 14.01 -2.94 -8.14
N GLU A 95 14.33 -2.19 -7.09
CA GLU A 95 14.81 -2.71 -5.80
C GLU A 95 13.72 -2.66 -4.71
N LEU A 96 12.87 -3.68 -4.69
CA LEU A 96 11.64 -3.69 -3.89
C LEU A 96 11.83 -3.56 -2.38
N GLY A 97 12.94 -4.07 -1.83
CA GLY A 97 13.39 -3.94 -0.45
C GLY A 97 12.31 -3.60 0.60
N ASN A 98 12.54 -2.53 1.37
CA ASN A 98 11.56 -1.96 2.30
C ASN A 98 10.90 -0.70 1.70
N GLN A 99 10.74 -0.62 0.39
CA GLN A 99 10.39 0.63 -0.28
C GLN A 99 8.96 1.10 0.03
N VAL A 100 7.98 0.19 -0.06
CA VAL A 100 6.58 0.46 0.31
C VAL A 100 6.49 0.92 1.77
N SER A 101 7.18 0.22 2.67
CA SER A 101 7.21 0.57 4.09
C SER A 101 7.84 1.96 4.34
N ARG A 102 8.99 2.25 3.71
CA ARG A 102 9.64 3.57 3.82
C ARG A 102 8.75 4.69 3.29
N MET A 103 8.07 4.46 2.18
CA MET A 103 7.15 5.43 1.58
C MET A 103 5.99 5.77 2.52
N ILE A 104 5.40 4.78 3.17
CA ILE A 104 4.33 5.01 4.16
C ILE A 104 4.88 5.76 5.38
N VAL A 105 6.06 5.35 5.88
CA VAL A 105 6.69 6.02 7.03
C VAL A 105 7.00 7.49 6.72
N ALA A 106 7.34 7.81 5.48
CA ALA A 106 7.57 9.19 5.05
C ALA A 106 6.28 10.02 4.89
N ASP A 107 5.08 9.40 4.86
CA ASP A 107 3.81 10.13 4.73
C ASP A 107 3.55 10.97 5.99
N PRO A 108 3.30 12.29 5.87
CA PRO A 108 3.04 13.16 7.02
C PRO A 108 1.87 12.70 7.90
N ARG A 109 0.86 12.05 7.30
CA ARG A 109 -0.32 11.55 8.03
C ARG A 109 0.04 10.33 8.86
N TYR A 110 0.92 9.47 8.35
CA TYR A 110 1.47 8.37 9.14
C TYR A 110 2.20 8.90 10.37
N GLN A 111 3.05 9.91 10.19
CA GLN A 111 3.78 10.55 11.31
C GLN A 111 2.82 11.17 12.33
N ALA A 112 1.74 11.81 11.89
CA ALA A 112 0.72 12.37 12.78
C ALA A 112 -0.02 11.28 13.60
N ILE A 113 -0.34 10.14 12.98
CA ILE A 113 -0.93 8.98 13.67
C ILE A 113 0.04 8.44 14.72
N LYS A 114 1.32 8.26 14.36
CA LYS A 114 2.35 7.76 15.29
C LYS A 114 2.61 8.73 16.45
N ALA A 115 2.63 10.04 16.19
CA ALA A 115 2.75 11.06 17.23
C ALA A 115 1.55 11.02 18.20
N SER A 116 0.33 10.85 17.67
CA SER A 116 -0.89 10.72 18.46
C SER A 116 -0.88 9.46 19.32
N GLN A 117 -0.40 8.32 18.79
CA GLN A 117 -0.19 7.10 19.58
C GLN A 117 0.81 7.34 20.71
N ALA A 118 1.99 7.89 20.39
CA ALA A 118 3.04 8.14 21.37
C ALA A 118 2.57 9.06 22.51
N ALA A 119 1.82 10.12 22.20
CA ALA A 119 1.24 11.01 23.20
C ALA A 119 0.28 10.27 24.15
N ARG A 120 -0.53 9.33 23.63
CA ARG A 120 -1.45 8.51 24.45
C ARG A 120 -0.70 7.57 25.38
N PHE A 121 0.31 6.87 24.87
CA PHE A 121 1.15 5.99 25.70
C PHE A 121 1.94 6.78 26.75
N GLY A 122 2.43 7.98 26.40
CA GLY A 122 3.11 8.89 27.32
C GLY A 122 2.20 9.47 28.41
N LEU A 123 0.96 9.83 28.08
CA LEU A 123 -0.06 10.29 29.05
C LEU A 123 -0.45 9.19 30.05
N GLY A 124 -0.46 7.92 29.63
CA GLY A 124 -0.68 6.78 30.52
C GLY A 124 0.41 6.61 31.58
N ALA A 125 1.65 7.02 31.29
CA ALA A 125 2.76 6.97 32.24
C ALA A 125 2.76 8.15 33.23
N ALA A 126 2.22 9.31 32.83
CA ALA A 126 2.14 10.51 33.68
C ALA A 126 1.01 10.44 34.72
N TYR A 127 -0.11 9.76 34.41
CA TYR A 127 -1.26 9.64 35.31
C TYR A 127 -1.12 8.55 36.40
N GLY A 128 -0.04 7.76 36.39
CA GLY A 128 0.22 6.70 37.39
C GLY A 128 1.14 7.11 38.55
N ARG A 129 1.66 8.34 38.57
CA ARG A 129 2.49 8.84 39.66
C ARG A 129 1.69 9.87 40.46
N ASP A 130 0.93 9.38 41.43
CA ASP A 130 0.28 10.23 42.43
C ASP A 130 1.36 10.96 43.26
N PRO A 131 1.50 12.30 43.16
CA PRO A 131 2.47 13.05 43.95
C PRO A 131 2.07 13.18 45.43
N ASP A 132 0.86 12.73 45.81
CA ASP A 132 0.28 12.92 47.15
C ASP A 132 0.12 11.62 47.95
N ALA A 133 0.80 10.54 47.55
CA ALA A 133 0.88 9.31 48.34
C ALA A 133 1.70 9.54 49.62
N LYS A 134 1.03 10.06 50.66
CA LYS A 134 1.58 10.20 52.01
C LYS A 134 2.08 8.84 52.50
N ARG A 135 3.40 8.72 52.67
CA ARG A 135 4.04 7.58 53.32
C ARG A 135 3.46 7.40 54.73
N PRO A 136 2.98 6.21 55.13
CA PRO A 136 2.68 5.96 56.52
C PRO A 136 3.98 6.01 57.31
N ARG A 137 4.02 6.86 58.34
CA ARG A 137 5.12 6.90 59.32
C ARG A 137 5.11 5.59 60.09
N GLN A 138 6.27 4.92 60.15
CA GLN A 138 6.54 3.84 61.09
C GLN A 138 6.67 4.40 62.51
#